data_AF-A0A1H4HW98-F1
#
_entry.id   AF-A0A1H4HW98-F1
#
_cell.length_a   1.000
_cell.length_b   1.000
_cell.length_c   1.000
_cell.angle_alpha   90.00
_cell.angle_beta   90.00
_cell.angle_gamma   90.00
#
_symmetry.space_group_name_H-M   'P 1'
#
loop_
_entity.id
_entity.type
_entity.pdbx_description
1 polymer ?
#
loop_
_entity_poly.entity_id
_entity_poly.type
_entity_poly.pdbx_seq_one_letter_code
_entity_poly.pdbx_strand_id
1 'polypeptide(L)'
;MIVDKFERLNGAPASRVEHKRRKEHVKKIIVHHPQYNEVLEQLEDMLYMSDGSVSPDQLFIFGPTGVGKSTVTTEFKDRYPPVEVFTSDKHYTRIPVLHVRVPPKASPKALASKLLNQMGDPFFNVGTEVQMTSRIHHFIRELEIKMIILDEFQHLIDSDRDSVLATAANWVKTFSEESSIPVVLCGMPNSINIFAKEKQLDRRYATKLSLKGFEYFTAEDKVMFRAFLDKVEQELPFADKSNLSNIRLADKLFYISMGIPFYVMKLLEFATEVASKKGEDSIHESHLEQALKKIGQVSRPFRVNPFNQDNFDLIDELSRETKKEGNSKTSQFAEKQNNRKK
;
A
#
# COMPACT_ATOMS: atom_id res chain seq x y z
N MET A 1 -12.82 -21.45 -6.54
CA MET A 1 -13.62 -20.95 -5.40
C MET A 1 -15.03 -20.69 -5.90
N ILE A 2 -16.04 -21.28 -5.28
CA ILE A 2 -17.43 -20.90 -5.52
C ILE A 2 -17.54 -19.46 -5.02
N VAL A 3 -17.68 -18.49 -5.93
CA VAL A 3 -18.06 -17.14 -5.55
C VAL A 3 -19.45 -17.29 -4.97
N ASP A 4 -19.51 -17.28 -3.65
CA ASP A 4 -20.74 -17.28 -2.89
C ASP A 4 -21.49 -16.01 -3.32
N LYS A 5 -22.40 -16.13 -4.30
CA LYS A 5 -23.00 -14.97 -4.95
C LYS A 5 -23.74 -14.13 -3.90
N PHE A 6 -23.60 -12.81 -4.00
CA PHE A 6 -24.41 -11.89 -3.21
C PHE A 6 -25.82 -11.89 -3.78
N GLU A 7 -26.80 -12.27 -2.97
CA GLU A 7 -28.20 -12.28 -3.38
C GLU A 7 -28.72 -10.86 -3.59
N ARG A 8 -29.82 -10.73 -4.35
CA ARG A 8 -30.50 -9.43 -4.46
C ARG A 8 -31.13 -9.03 -3.13
N LEU A 9 -31.07 -7.75 -2.79
CA LEU A 9 -31.70 -7.18 -1.61
C LEU A 9 -33.16 -6.77 -1.90
N ASN A 10 -33.50 -6.39 -3.15
CA ASN A 10 -34.87 -6.09 -3.59
C ASN A 10 -35.63 -5.11 -2.67
N GLY A 11 -34.95 -4.07 -2.17
CA GLY A 11 -35.52 -3.07 -1.27
C GLY A 11 -35.59 -3.47 0.20
N ALA A 12 -35.26 -4.73 0.56
CA ALA A 12 -35.18 -5.17 1.94
C ALA A 12 -33.79 -4.86 2.52
N PRO A 13 -33.69 -4.15 3.67
CA PRO A 13 -32.41 -3.91 4.33
C PRO A 13 -31.64 -5.21 4.61
N ALA A 14 -30.36 -5.22 4.26
CA ALA A 14 -29.49 -6.36 4.55
C ALA A 14 -29.41 -6.64 6.07
N SER A 15 -29.41 -7.92 6.44
CA SER A 15 -29.15 -8.33 7.83
C SER A 15 -27.76 -7.86 8.29
N ARG A 16 -27.53 -7.79 9.61
CA ARG A 16 -26.21 -7.40 10.15
C ARG A 16 -25.06 -8.30 9.66
N VAL A 17 -25.35 -9.59 9.47
CA VAL A 17 -24.38 -10.58 8.98
C VAL A 17 -24.08 -10.33 7.50
N GLU A 18 -25.11 -10.16 6.67
CA GLU A 18 -24.96 -9.90 5.24
C GLU A 18 -24.28 -8.54 4.99
N HIS A 19 -24.64 -7.53 5.76
CA HIS A 19 -23.97 -6.23 5.74
C HIS A 19 -22.46 -6.34 6.01
N LYS A 20 -22.07 -7.09 7.05
CA LYS A 20 -20.66 -7.36 7.34
C LYS A 20 -19.99 -8.10 6.18
N ARG A 21 -20.64 -9.12 5.63
CA ARG A 21 -20.12 -9.92 4.51
C ARG A 21 -19.83 -9.06 3.28
N ARG A 22 -20.79 -8.22 2.84
CA ARG A 22 -20.60 -7.29 1.70
C ARG A 22 -19.47 -6.30 1.94
N LYS A 23 -19.43 -5.69 3.13
CA LYS A 23 -18.40 -4.72 3.49
C LYS A 23 -16.99 -5.34 3.52
N GLU A 24 -16.85 -6.53 4.11
CA GLU A 24 -15.57 -7.25 4.13
C GLU A 24 -15.17 -7.76 2.74
N HIS A 25 -16.13 -8.08 1.87
CA HIS A 25 -15.83 -8.42 0.48
C HIS A 25 -15.19 -7.25 -0.28
N VAL A 26 -15.75 -6.03 -0.16
CA VAL A 26 -15.17 -4.83 -0.81
C VAL A 26 -13.73 -4.59 -0.38
N LYS A 27 -13.39 -4.85 0.89
CA LYS A 27 -12.02 -4.70 1.40
C LYS A 27 -11.02 -5.70 0.81
N LYS A 28 -11.50 -6.83 0.29
CA LYS A 28 -10.69 -7.88 -0.33
C LYS A 28 -10.52 -7.71 -1.84
N ILE A 29 -11.25 -6.79 -2.45
CA ILE A 29 -11.12 -6.52 -3.88
C ILE A 29 -9.71 -5.97 -4.14
N ILE A 30 -8.95 -6.69 -4.96
CA ILE A 30 -7.64 -6.29 -5.46
C ILE A 30 -7.74 -6.16 -6.97
N VAL A 31 -7.36 -5.00 -7.50
CA VAL A 31 -7.38 -4.75 -8.94
C VAL A 31 -5.96 -4.63 -9.47
N HIS A 32 -5.65 -5.53 -10.38
CA HIS A 32 -4.39 -5.56 -11.10
C HIS A 32 -4.41 -4.54 -12.23
N HIS A 33 -3.64 -3.46 -12.06
CA HIS A 33 -3.38 -2.41 -13.05
C HIS A 33 -1.91 -2.48 -13.52
N PRO A 34 -1.51 -1.78 -14.60
CA PRO A 34 -0.17 -1.94 -15.19
C PRO A 34 0.99 -1.83 -14.19
N GLN A 35 1.07 -0.73 -13.41
CA GLN A 35 2.12 -0.58 -12.39
C GLN A 35 2.08 -1.66 -11.29
N TYR A 36 0.88 -2.20 -10.97
CA TYR A 36 0.75 -3.30 -10.00
C TYR A 36 1.35 -4.59 -10.55
N ASN A 37 1.04 -4.89 -11.82
CA ASN A 37 1.56 -6.07 -12.51
C ASN A 37 3.07 -5.98 -12.74
N GLU A 38 3.59 -4.80 -13.07
CA GLU A 38 5.04 -4.58 -13.20
C GLU A 38 5.79 -4.91 -11.91
N VAL A 39 5.29 -4.43 -10.77
CA VAL A 39 5.89 -4.75 -9.46
C VAL A 39 5.79 -6.25 -9.17
N LEU A 40 4.63 -6.85 -9.44
CA LEU A 40 4.41 -8.26 -9.19
C LEU A 40 5.30 -9.16 -10.05
N GLU A 41 5.40 -8.87 -11.36
CA GLU A 41 6.29 -9.56 -12.31
C GLU A 41 7.75 -9.45 -11.87
N GLN A 42 8.20 -8.26 -11.47
CA GLN A 42 9.55 -8.06 -10.95
C GLN A 42 9.82 -8.90 -9.68
N LEU A 43 8.84 -9.05 -8.79
CA LEU A 43 8.95 -9.89 -7.59
C LEU A 43 9.03 -11.39 -7.94
N GLU A 44 8.19 -11.85 -8.89
CA GLU A 44 8.21 -13.23 -9.38
C GLU A 44 9.57 -13.56 -10.04
N ASP A 45 10.07 -12.69 -10.90
CA ASP A 45 11.36 -12.84 -11.55
C ASP A 45 12.51 -12.91 -10.53
N MET A 46 12.52 -12.01 -9.55
CA MET A 46 13.54 -12.01 -8.49
C MET A 46 13.51 -13.28 -7.65
N LEU A 47 12.32 -13.79 -7.33
CA LEU A 47 12.19 -15.03 -6.56
C LEU A 47 12.67 -16.22 -7.39
N TYR A 48 12.27 -16.31 -8.65
CA TYR A 48 12.71 -17.37 -9.57
C TYR A 48 14.23 -17.38 -9.75
N MET A 49 14.83 -16.21 -9.97
CA MET A 49 16.27 -16.07 -10.18
C MET A 49 17.10 -16.17 -8.89
N SER A 50 16.46 -16.17 -7.70
CA SER A 50 17.19 -16.25 -6.43
C SER A 50 17.86 -17.60 -6.20
N ASP A 51 17.31 -18.67 -6.77
CA ASP A 51 17.84 -20.02 -6.55
C ASP A 51 19.16 -20.23 -7.31
N GLY A 52 20.23 -20.56 -6.57
CA GLY A 52 21.57 -20.71 -7.12
C GLY A 52 22.23 -19.38 -7.56
N SER A 53 21.65 -18.23 -7.23
CA SER A 53 22.23 -16.93 -7.57
C SER A 53 23.54 -16.67 -6.81
N VAL A 54 24.54 -16.18 -7.54
CA VAL A 54 25.82 -15.73 -6.96
C VAL A 54 25.70 -14.33 -6.35
N SER A 55 24.78 -13.51 -6.87
CA SER A 55 24.50 -12.16 -6.36
C SER A 55 23.05 -11.80 -6.66
N PRO A 56 22.13 -12.05 -5.72
CA PRO A 56 20.72 -11.77 -5.92
C PRO A 56 20.45 -10.27 -6.10
N ASP A 57 19.58 -9.96 -7.06
CA ASP A 57 19.10 -8.59 -7.27
C ASP A 57 18.31 -8.09 -6.07
N GLN A 58 18.33 -6.78 -5.88
CA GLN A 58 17.65 -6.09 -4.79
C GLN A 58 16.70 -5.07 -5.39
N LEU A 59 15.56 -4.86 -4.74
CA LEU A 59 14.48 -4.03 -5.27
C LEU A 59 14.02 -3.00 -4.24
N PHE A 60 13.87 -1.76 -4.67
CA PHE A 60 13.21 -0.73 -3.90
C PHE A 60 11.88 -0.32 -4.54
N ILE A 61 10.77 -0.52 -3.82
CA ILE A 61 9.44 -0.10 -4.22
C ILE A 61 9.07 1.14 -3.40
N PHE A 62 8.69 2.23 -4.07
CA PHE A 62 8.35 3.48 -3.36
C PHE A 62 7.13 4.16 -3.95
N GLY A 63 6.42 4.89 -3.10
CA GLY A 63 5.19 5.53 -3.50
C GLY A 63 4.41 6.12 -2.33
N PRO A 64 3.46 7.03 -2.55
CA PRO A 64 2.62 7.59 -1.50
C PRO A 64 1.85 6.51 -0.70
N THR A 65 1.31 6.89 0.45
CA THR A 65 0.39 6.02 1.20
C THR A 65 -0.88 5.74 0.38
N GLY A 66 -1.35 4.49 0.38
CA GLY A 66 -2.64 4.12 -0.23
C GLY A 66 -2.59 3.77 -1.73
N VAL A 67 -1.40 3.76 -2.35
CA VAL A 67 -1.21 3.37 -3.77
C VAL A 67 -1.11 1.86 -4.00
N GLY A 68 -1.15 1.05 -2.95
CA GLY A 68 -1.19 -0.42 -3.07
C GLY A 68 0.14 -1.16 -2.83
N LYS A 69 1.20 -0.48 -2.35
CA LYS A 69 2.52 -1.12 -2.07
C LYS A 69 2.40 -2.35 -1.16
N SER A 70 1.83 -2.17 0.04
CA SER A 70 1.62 -3.29 0.96
C SER A 70 0.64 -4.32 0.41
N THR A 71 -0.29 -3.93 -0.47
CA THR A 71 -1.24 -4.84 -1.09
C THR A 71 -0.52 -5.79 -2.05
N VAL A 72 0.31 -5.28 -2.97
CA VAL A 72 1.07 -6.11 -3.92
C VAL A 72 2.08 -7.01 -3.24
N THR A 73 2.79 -6.52 -2.21
CA THR A 73 3.73 -7.36 -1.47
C THR A 73 3.06 -8.43 -0.62
N THR A 74 1.88 -8.12 -0.06
CA THR A 74 1.11 -9.10 0.72
C THR A 74 0.52 -10.16 -0.20
N GLU A 75 -0.07 -9.77 -1.34
CA GLU A 75 -0.58 -10.72 -2.33
C GLU A 75 0.54 -11.65 -2.83
N PHE A 76 1.69 -11.07 -3.20
CA PHE A 76 2.86 -11.85 -3.61
C PHE A 76 3.29 -12.85 -2.53
N LYS A 77 3.45 -12.41 -1.28
CA LYS A 77 3.81 -13.30 -0.17
C LYS A 77 2.75 -14.39 0.07
N ASP A 78 1.47 -14.10 -0.14
CA ASP A 78 0.38 -15.09 0.05
C ASP A 78 0.33 -16.14 -1.08
N ARG A 79 0.97 -15.91 -2.24
CA ARG A 79 1.20 -16.94 -3.27
C ARG A 79 2.21 -18.00 -2.82
N TYR A 80 3.05 -17.66 -1.85
CA TYR A 80 4.12 -18.51 -1.33
C TYR A 80 3.96 -18.75 0.18
N PRO A 81 2.84 -19.38 0.61
CA PRO A 81 2.55 -19.55 2.03
C PRO A 81 3.58 -20.46 2.71
N PRO A 82 3.78 -20.33 4.04
CA PRO A 82 4.55 -21.29 4.80
C PRO A 82 4.00 -22.71 4.65
N VAL A 83 4.88 -23.70 4.54
CA VAL A 83 4.52 -25.12 4.43
C VAL A 83 5.36 -25.97 5.39
N GLU A 84 4.73 -26.96 6.02
CA GLU A 84 5.46 -27.95 6.81
C GLU A 84 6.16 -28.93 5.87
N VAL A 85 7.47 -29.12 6.06
CA VAL A 85 8.30 -30.01 5.28
C VAL A 85 8.74 -31.18 6.16
N PHE A 86 8.43 -32.39 5.68
CA PHE A 86 8.83 -33.64 6.30
C PHE A 86 9.85 -34.32 5.40
N THR A 87 11.09 -34.41 5.87
CA THR A 87 12.15 -35.21 5.27
C THR A 87 12.43 -36.43 6.15
N SER A 88 13.26 -37.37 5.68
CA SER A 88 13.70 -38.49 6.51
C SER A 88 14.40 -38.04 7.79
N ASP A 89 15.03 -36.86 7.76
CA ASP A 89 15.99 -36.43 8.78
C ASP A 89 15.50 -35.21 9.59
N LYS A 90 14.52 -34.46 9.07
CA LYS A 90 14.05 -33.20 9.68
C LYS A 90 12.57 -32.92 9.39
N HIS A 91 11.90 -32.35 10.39
CA HIS A 91 10.60 -31.69 10.26
C HIS A 91 10.77 -30.19 10.57
N TYR A 92 10.35 -29.33 9.65
CA TYR A 92 10.47 -27.87 9.79
C TYR A 92 9.47 -27.14 8.91
N THR A 93 9.14 -25.91 9.30
CA THR A 93 8.37 -25.00 8.49
C THR A 93 9.27 -24.32 7.45
N ARG A 94 8.95 -24.46 6.17
CA ARG A 94 9.55 -23.69 5.08
C ARG A 94 8.79 -22.38 4.90
N ILE A 95 9.49 -21.25 4.82
CA ILE A 95 8.91 -19.92 4.61
C ILE A 95 9.57 -19.27 3.39
N PRO A 96 9.06 -19.47 2.16
CA PRO A 96 9.76 -18.99 0.97
C PRO A 96 9.91 -17.46 0.92
N VAL A 97 8.87 -16.73 1.33
CA VAL A 97 8.84 -15.26 1.34
C VAL A 97 8.52 -14.76 2.75
N LEU A 98 9.45 -14.03 3.36
CA LEU A 98 9.26 -13.41 4.67
C LEU A 98 8.91 -11.92 4.51
N HIS A 99 7.67 -11.55 4.83
CA HIS A 99 7.21 -10.16 4.80
C HIS A 99 7.17 -9.56 6.21
N VAL A 100 7.94 -8.50 6.44
CA VAL A 100 8.07 -7.83 7.73
C VAL A 100 7.83 -6.33 7.61
N ARG A 101 6.88 -5.81 8.38
CA ARG A 101 6.74 -4.36 8.58
C ARG A 101 7.79 -3.85 9.58
N VAL A 102 8.57 -2.87 9.16
CA VAL A 102 9.57 -2.19 9.98
C VAL A 102 8.86 -1.40 11.10
N PRO A 103 9.22 -1.61 12.37
CA PRO A 103 8.62 -0.86 13.49
C PRO A 103 8.89 0.65 13.39
N PRO A 104 8.01 1.52 13.90
CA PRO A 104 8.26 2.96 13.96
C PRO A 104 9.55 3.29 14.71
N LYS A 105 10.38 4.19 14.15
CA LYS A 105 11.68 4.59 14.71
C LYS A 105 12.59 3.40 15.06
N ALA A 106 12.55 2.35 14.25
CA ALA A 106 13.34 1.15 14.50
C ALA A 106 14.83 1.46 14.42
N SER A 107 15.60 0.96 15.40
CA SER A 107 17.03 0.76 15.22
C SER A 107 17.27 -0.53 14.43
N PRO A 108 18.46 -0.72 13.83
CA PRO A 108 18.87 -1.99 13.24
C PRO A 108 18.64 -3.20 14.16
N LYS A 109 18.98 -3.07 15.45
CA LYS A 109 18.70 -4.09 16.46
C LYS A 109 17.21 -4.38 16.63
N ALA A 110 16.36 -3.36 16.64
CA ALA A 110 14.91 -3.55 16.77
C ALA A 110 14.32 -4.27 15.55
N LEU A 111 14.82 -3.95 14.35
CA LEU A 111 14.45 -4.65 13.12
C LEU A 111 14.95 -6.10 13.12
N ALA A 112 16.19 -6.35 13.52
CA ALA A 112 16.73 -7.70 13.65
C ALA A 112 15.89 -8.55 14.64
N SER A 113 15.49 -7.95 15.77
CA SER A 113 14.59 -8.60 16.74
C SER A 113 13.23 -8.95 16.13
N LYS A 114 12.68 -8.04 15.32
CA LYS A 114 11.41 -8.26 14.64
C LYS A 114 11.50 -9.38 13.60
N LEU A 115 12.58 -9.45 12.84
CA LEU A 115 12.86 -10.52 11.87
C LEU A 115 12.93 -11.88 12.58
N LEU A 116 13.74 -12.00 13.63
CA LEU A 116 13.87 -13.24 14.41
C LEU A 116 12.55 -13.71 15.00
N ASN A 117 11.73 -12.78 15.50
CA ASN A 117 10.40 -13.10 16.01
C ASN A 117 9.48 -13.67 14.91
N GLN A 118 9.55 -13.12 13.69
CA GLN A 118 8.77 -13.65 12.55
C GLN A 118 9.31 -14.99 12.03
N MET A 119 10.60 -15.26 12.24
CA MET A 119 11.24 -16.54 11.96
C MET A 119 10.97 -17.61 13.04
N GLY A 120 10.25 -17.25 14.12
CA GLY A 120 9.90 -18.19 15.20
C GLY A 120 11.00 -18.42 16.24
N ASP A 121 12.00 -17.53 16.30
CA ASP A 121 13.09 -17.68 17.26
C ASP A 121 12.65 -17.37 18.71
N PRO A 122 12.78 -18.31 19.67
CA PRO A 122 12.35 -18.11 21.05
C PRO A 122 13.15 -17.03 21.80
N PHE A 123 14.37 -16.71 21.33
CA PHE A 123 15.26 -15.71 21.92
C PHE A 123 15.33 -14.44 21.07
N PHE A 124 14.30 -14.13 20.28
CA PHE A 124 14.28 -13.05 19.29
C PHE A 124 14.72 -11.67 19.82
N ASN A 125 14.66 -11.42 21.13
CA ASN A 125 15.04 -10.15 21.77
C ASN A 125 16.42 -10.19 22.46
N VAL A 126 17.11 -11.33 22.47
CA VAL A 126 18.37 -11.53 23.18
C VAL A 126 19.56 -11.39 22.22
N GLY A 127 20.59 -10.67 22.66
CA GLY A 127 21.90 -10.58 21.98
C GLY A 127 22.29 -9.16 21.55
N THR A 128 23.51 -9.05 21.03
CA THR A 128 23.99 -7.87 20.29
C THR A 128 23.45 -7.89 18.86
N GLU A 129 23.50 -6.76 18.15
CA GLU A 129 23.08 -6.68 16.74
C GLU A 129 23.78 -7.74 15.88
N VAL A 130 25.09 -7.91 16.03
CA VAL A 130 25.89 -8.91 15.30
C VAL A 130 25.42 -10.34 15.59
N GLN A 131 25.15 -10.67 16.86
CA GLN A 131 24.65 -11.99 17.24
C GLN A 131 23.26 -12.26 16.64
N MET A 132 22.41 -11.24 16.59
CA MET A 132 21.07 -11.33 16.02
C MET A 132 21.13 -11.49 14.50
N THR A 133 21.97 -10.72 13.81
CA THR A 133 22.21 -10.86 12.36
C THR A 133 22.72 -12.25 12.00
N SER A 134 23.68 -12.79 12.76
CA SER A 134 24.17 -14.16 12.55
C SER A 134 23.07 -15.21 12.69
N ARG A 135 22.20 -15.07 13.70
CA ARG A 135 21.01 -15.94 13.85
C ARG A 135 20.04 -15.79 12.69
N ILE A 136 19.79 -14.57 12.20
CA ILE A 136 18.94 -14.36 11.03
C ILE A 136 19.47 -15.16 9.84
N HIS A 137 20.79 -15.11 9.56
CA HIS A 137 21.40 -15.88 8.47
C HIS A 137 21.31 -17.38 8.66
N HIS A 138 21.29 -17.86 9.90
CA HIS A 138 21.01 -19.26 10.20
C HIS A 138 19.54 -19.59 9.86
N PHE A 139 18.57 -18.80 10.34
CA PHE A 139 17.15 -19.03 10.05
C PHE A 139 16.79 -18.89 8.57
N ILE A 140 17.45 -18.01 7.81
CA ILE A 140 17.29 -17.92 6.35
C ILE A 140 17.54 -19.29 5.70
N ARG A 141 18.59 -20.01 6.14
CA ARG A 141 18.91 -21.35 5.64
C ARG A 141 17.95 -22.41 6.20
N GLU A 142 17.71 -22.40 7.51
CA GLU A 142 16.89 -23.43 8.16
C GLU A 142 15.42 -23.43 7.74
N LEU A 143 14.88 -22.25 7.43
CA LEU A 143 13.49 -22.05 6.98
C LEU A 143 13.40 -21.97 5.45
N GLU A 144 14.52 -22.11 4.74
CA GLU A 144 14.65 -21.93 3.29
C GLU A 144 13.96 -20.66 2.78
N ILE A 145 14.24 -19.53 3.44
CA ILE A 145 13.77 -18.23 2.99
C ILE A 145 14.51 -17.88 1.70
N LYS A 146 13.73 -17.58 0.66
CA LYS A 146 14.23 -17.19 -0.66
C LYS A 146 14.08 -15.70 -0.93
N MET A 147 13.26 -14.98 -0.17
CA MET A 147 13.12 -13.53 -0.27
C MET A 147 12.66 -12.91 1.06
N ILE A 148 13.19 -11.72 1.38
CA ILE A 148 12.72 -10.91 2.50
C ILE A 148 12.15 -9.59 1.97
N ILE A 149 10.94 -9.23 2.40
CA ILE A 149 10.30 -7.96 2.10
C ILE A 149 10.21 -7.13 3.38
N LEU A 150 10.79 -5.93 3.37
CA LEU A 150 10.75 -4.95 4.45
C LEU A 150 9.81 -3.80 4.10
N ASP A 151 8.61 -3.79 4.67
CA ASP A 151 7.60 -2.74 4.46
C ASP A 151 7.73 -1.61 5.48
N GLU A 152 7.32 -0.41 5.09
CA GLU A 152 7.50 0.84 5.86
C GLU A 152 8.98 1.17 6.16
N PHE A 153 9.87 0.93 5.18
CA PHE A 153 11.32 1.16 5.28
C PHE A 153 11.70 2.56 5.77
N GLN A 154 10.88 3.59 5.50
CA GLN A 154 11.11 4.93 6.02
C GLN A 154 11.27 4.97 7.54
N HIS A 155 10.68 4.02 8.28
CA HIS A 155 10.82 3.98 9.74
C HIS A 155 12.22 3.62 10.24
N LEU A 156 13.04 2.96 9.41
CA LEU A 156 14.45 2.69 9.71
C LEU A 156 15.32 3.94 9.47
N ILE A 157 14.87 4.82 8.57
CA ILE A 157 15.58 6.04 8.16
C ILE A 157 14.84 7.31 8.60
N ASP A 158 13.98 7.21 9.62
CA ASP A 158 13.17 8.31 10.15
C ASP A 158 14.02 9.18 11.10
N SER A 159 15.06 9.80 10.56
CA SER A 159 15.98 10.68 11.29
C SER A 159 16.58 11.76 10.40
N ASP A 160 16.61 12.99 10.91
CA ASP A 160 17.31 14.11 10.28
C ASP A 160 18.84 14.04 10.50
N ARG A 161 19.32 13.11 11.34
CA ARG A 161 20.75 12.96 11.62
C ARG A 161 21.38 12.05 10.58
N ASP A 162 22.31 12.59 9.80
CA ASP A 162 23.04 11.83 8.77
C ASP A 162 23.75 10.59 9.34
N SER A 163 24.21 10.63 10.60
CA SER A 163 24.82 9.46 11.26
C SER A 163 23.85 8.28 11.45
N VAL A 164 22.56 8.56 11.73
CA VAL A 164 21.53 7.52 11.88
C VAL A 164 21.16 6.94 10.52
N LEU A 165 21.03 7.79 9.51
CA LEU A 165 20.79 7.39 8.13
C LEU A 165 21.92 6.50 7.60
N ALA A 166 23.18 6.90 7.83
CA ALA A 166 24.36 6.11 7.45
C ALA A 166 24.39 4.76 8.19
N THR A 167 24.04 4.74 9.48
CA THR A 167 23.97 3.49 10.26
C THR A 167 22.92 2.53 9.70
N ALA A 168 21.71 3.03 9.40
CA ALA A 168 20.64 2.25 8.80
C ALA A 168 21.02 1.73 7.41
N ALA A 169 21.57 2.59 6.55
CA ALA A 169 22.03 2.22 5.22
C ALA A 169 23.14 1.16 5.27
N ASN A 170 24.11 1.32 6.17
CA ASN A 170 25.18 0.35 6.35
C ASN A 170 24.64 -1.00 6.85
N TRP A 171 23.67 -1.00 7.78
CA TRP A 171 23.05 -2.24 8.22
C TRP A 171 22.30 -2.94 7.07
N VAL A 172 21.48 -2.22 6.30
CA VAL A 172 20.77 -2.79 5.15
C VAL A 172 21.76 -3.34 4.11
N LYS A 173 22.84 -2.61 3.86
CA LYS A 173 23.92 -3.05 2.97
C LYS A 173 24.49 -4.38 3.46
N THR A 174 25.00 -4.43 4.70
CA THR A 174 25.58 -5.65 5.27
C THR A 174 24.58 -6.80 5.28
N PHE A 175 23.33 -6.53 5.65
CA PHE A 175 22.26 -7.51 5.64
C PHE A 175 21.98 -8.09 4.25
N SER A 176 21.92 -7.23 3.22
CA SER A 176 21.69 -7.65 1.83
C SER A 176 22.92 -8.31 1.20
N GLU A 177 24.13 -8.06 1.72
CA GLU A 177 25.37 -8.73 1.29
C GLU A 177 25.47 -10.14 1.88
N GLU A 178 25.22 -10.28 3.17
CA GLU A 178 25.42 -11.54 3.88
C GLU A 178 24.26 -12.53 3.71
N SER A 179 23.02 -12.04 3.51
CA SER A 179 21.84 -12.90 3.42
C SER A 179 21.81 -13.79 2.17
N SER A 180 22.52 -13.40 1.10
CA SER A 180 22.58 -14.14 -0.18
C SER A 180 21.19 -14.44 -0.77
N ILE A 181 20.20 -13.60 -0.46
CA ILE A 181 18.85 -13.65 -1.04
C ILE A 181 18.39 -12.24 -1.43
N PRO A 182 17.38 -12.10 -2.30
CA PRO A 182 16.73 -10.83 -2.55
C PRO A 182 16.12 -10.22 -1.27
N VAL A 183 16.44 -8.95 -1.03
CA VAL A 183 15.84 -8.09 -0.02
C VAL A 183 15.09 -6.97 -0.74
N VAL A 184 13.77 -6.96 -0.57
CA VAL A 184 12.89 -5.95 -1.15
C VAL A 184 12.57 -4.91 -0.09
N LEU A 185 12.81 -3.65 -0.40
CA LEU A 185 12.47 -2.52 0.48
C LEU A 185 11.22 -1.81 -0.05
N CYS A 186 10.22 -1.60 0.80
CA CYS A 186 9.04 -0.80 0.48
C CYS A 186 8.98 0.45 1.35
N GLY A 187 8.88 1.63 0.75
CA GLY A 187 8.94 2.88 1.51
C GLY A 187 8.13 4.05 0.93
N MET A 188 8.14 5.15 1.66
CA MET A 188 7.56 6.42 1.25
C MET A 188 8.40 7.09 0.15
N PRO A 189 7.85 8.04 -0.64
CA PRO A 189 8.59 8.64 -1.76
C PRO A 189 9.89 9.32 -1.34
N ASN A 190 9.90 9.97 -0.17
CA ASN A 190 11.09 10.62 0.37
C ASN A 190 12.20 9.64 0.77
N SER A 191 11.89 8.35 0.96
CA SER A 191 12.91 7.33 1.26
C SER A 191 13.91 7.15 0.13
N ILE A 192 13.58 7.55 -1.11
CA ILE A 192 14.53 7.47 -2.23
C ILE A 192 15.80 8.30 -2.00
N ASN A 193 15.73 9.33 -1.14
CA ASN A 193 16.84 10.23 -0.85
C ASN A 193 18.02 9.51 -0.17
N ILE A 194 17.79 8.37 0.50
CA ILE A 194 18.90 7.61 1.11
C ILE A 194 19.88 7.10 0.06
N PHE A 195 19.37 6.66 -1.10
CA PHE A 195 20.20 6.15 -2.19
C PHE A 195 21.05 7.26 -2.81
N ALA A 196 20.53 8.48 -2.89
CA ALA A 196 21.32 9.63 -3.34
C ALA A 196 22.50 9.96 -2.39
N LYS A 197 22.35 9.68 -1.08
CA LYS A 197 23.39 9.90 -0.08
C LYS A 197 24.39 8.73 0.01
N GLU A 198 23.93 7.50 -0.20
CA GLU A 198 24.70 6.28 0.00
C GLU A 198 24.90 5.50 -1.30
N LYS A 199 25.93 5.87 -2.07
CA LYS A 199 26.22 5.30 -3.41
C LYS A 199 26.37 3.78 -3.43
N GLN A 200 26.86 3.18 -2.33
CA GLN A 200 27.00 1.73 -2.24
C GLN A 200 25.64 1.03 -2.16
N LEU A 201 24.72 1.62 -1.38
CA LEU A 201 23.34 1.13 -1.28
C LEU A 201 22.60 1.36 -2.62
N ASP A 202 22.78 2.52 -3.24
CA ASP A 202 22.20 2.86 -4.54
C ASP A 202 22.61 1.87 -5.65
N ARG A 203 23.90 1.54 -5.73
CA ARG A 203 24.41 0.54 -6.68
C ARG A 203 23.83 -0.85 -6.42
N ARG A 204 23.61 -1.20 -5.15
CA ARG A 204 23.10 -2.52 -4.76
C ARG A 204 21.62 -2.67 -5.08
N TYR A 205 20.84 -1.61 -4.88
CA TYR A 205 19.43 -1.50 -5.26
C TYR A 205 19.32 -0.85 -6.64
N ALA A 206 19.86 -1.50 -7.66
CA ALA A 206 19.88 -0.97 -9.03
C ALA A 206 18.44 -0.74 -9.56
N THR A 207 17.52 -1.65 -9.24
CA THR A 207 16.12 -1.56 -9.63
C THR A 207 15.30 -0.80 -8.58
N LYS A 208 14.60 0.24 -9.03
CA LYS A 208 13.73 1.07 -8.19
C LYS A 208 12.40 1.28 -8.92
N LEU A 209 11.31 0.78 -8.36
CA LEU A 209 9.98 0.89 -8.96
C LEU A 209 9.12 1.90 -8.18
N SER A 210 8.50 2.83 -8.92
CA SER A 210 7.61 3.83 -8.34
C SER A 210 6.17 3.42 -8.54
N LEU A 211 5.44 3.16 -7.46
CA LEU A 211 4.00 2.94 -7.49
C LEU A 211 3.29 4.26 -7.18
N LYS A 212 2.63 4.83 -8.18
CA LYS A 212 1.96 6.14 -8.10
C LYS A 212 0.44 5.99 -8.07
N GLY A 213 -0.24 7.05 -7.65
CA GLY A 213 -1.68 7.16 -7.90
C GLY A 213 -1.95 7.24 -9.41
N PHE A 214 -3.17 6.93 -9.81
CA PHE A 214 -3.62 7.14 -11.19
C PHE A 214 -3.54 8.63 -11.54
N GLU A 215 -3.04 8.93 -12.74
CA GLU A 215 -3.19 10.26 -13.33
C GLU A 215 -4.58 10.37 -13.97
N TYR A 216 -4.97 11.58 -14.41
CA TYR A 216 -6.31 11.80 -14.98
C TYR A 216 -6.41 13.02 -15.92
N PHE A 217 -5.27 13.46 -16.47
CA PHE A 217 -5.22 14.71 -17.24
C PHE A 217 -5.15 14.47 -18.74
N THR A 218 -4.66 13.30 -19.18
CA THR A 218 -4.67 12.87 -20.59
C THR A 218 -5.87 11.96 -20.89
N ALA A 219 -6.10 11.66 -22.18
CA ALA A 219 -7.14 10.72 -22.58
C ALA A 219 -6.80 9.30 -22.10
N GLU A 220 -5.53 8.92 -22.21
CA GLU A 220 -4.98 7.63 -21.77
C GLU A 220 -5.17 7.45 -20.26
N ASP A 221 -4.87 8.49 -19.47
CA ASP A 221 -5.04 8.46 -18.02
C ASP A 221 -6.49 8.21 -17.61
N LYS A 222 -7.42 8.93 -18.24
CA LYS A 222 -8.85 8.79 -17.99
C LYS A 222 -9.32 7.38 -18.33
N VAL A 223 -8.85 6.81 -19.43
CA VAL A 223 -9.13 5.42 -19.80
C VAL A 223 -8.58 4.47 -18.73
N MET A 224 -7.36 4.67 -18.26
CA MET A 224 -6.73 3.81 -17.25
C MET A 224 -7.47 3.84 -15.91
N PHE A 225 -7.82 5.03 -15.40
CA PHE A 225 -8.57 5.15 -14.15
C PHE A 225 -9.98 4.57 -14.28
N ARG A 226 -10.67 4.81 -15.41
CA ARG A 226 -12.01 4.23 -15.66
C ARG A 226 -11.97 2.71 -15.80
N ALA A 227 -10.90 2.16 -16.38
CA ALA A 227 -10.69 0.71 -16.43
C ALA A 227 -10.46 0.11 -15.03
N PHE A 228 -9.74 0.82 -14.16
CA PHE A 228 -9.63 0.45 -12.74
C PHE A 228 -11.02 0.44 -12.07
N LEU A 229 -11.82 1.49 -12.25
CA LEU A 229 -13.18 1.58 -11.69
C LEU A 229 -14.10 0.47 -12.21
N ASP A 230 -14.01 0.14 -13.50
CA ASP A 230 -14.78 -0.94 -14.11
C ASP A 230 -14.41 -2.31 -13.51
N LYS A 231 -13.12 -2.59 -13.32
CA LYS A 231 -12.66 -3.81 -12.63
C LYS A 231 -13.13 -3.87 -11.17
N VAL A 232 -13.11 -2.75 -10.44
CA VAL A 232 -13.67 -2.71 -9.08
C VAL A 232 -15.17 -3.01 -9.10
N GLU A 233 -15.91 -2.42 -10.04
CA GLU A 233 -17.36 -2.63 -10.17
C GLU A 233 -17.73 -4.09 -10.40
N GLN A 234 -16.97 -4.81 -11.23
CA GLN A 234 -17.21 -6.21 -11.52
C GLN A 234 -17.15 -7.10 -10.27
N GLU A 235 -16.38 -6.69 -9.27
CA GLU A 235 -16.20 -7.41 -8.01
C GLU A 235 -17.09 -6.87 -6.87
N LEU A 236 -17.86 -5.80 -7.10
CA LEU A 236 -18.73 -5.25 -6.06
C LEU A 236 -19.83 -6.25 -5.67
N PRO A 237 -20.21 -6.29 -4.38
CA PRO A 237 -21.16 -7.27 -3.86
C PRO A 237 -22.61 -6.82 -4.11
N PHE A 238 -22.96 -6.56 -5.36
CA PHE A 238 -24.24 -6.03 -5.80
C PHE A 238 -24.69 -6.72 -7.09
N ALA A 239 -26.01 -6.89 -7.26
CA ALA A 239 -26.54 -7.58 -8.43
C ALA A 239 -26.56 -6.70 -9.68
N ASP A 240 -26.70 -5.38 -9.48
CA ASP A 240 -26.82 -4.41 -10.56
C ASP A 240 -25.59 -3.47 -10.62
N LYS A 241 -25.25 -3.01 -11.82
CA LYS A 241 -24.10 -2.12 -12.05
C LYS A 241 -24.36 -0.73 -11.49
N SER A 242 -23.32 -0.15 -10.88
CA SER A 242 -23.35 1.23 -10.35
C SER A 242 -22.90 2.27 -11.40
N ASN A 243 -22.38 1.80 -12.53
CA ASN A 243 -21.74 2.55 -13.62
C ASN A 243 -20.58 3.43 -13.13
N LEU A 244 -19.71 2.90 -12.27
CA LEU A 244 -18.57 3.64 -11.69
C LEU A 244 -17.65 4.25 -12.76
N SER A 245 -17.48 3.56 -13.89
CA SER A 245 -16.64 3.97 -15.01
C SER A 245 -17.30 5.00 -15.94
N ASN A 246 -18.50 5.49 -15.64
CA ASN A 246 -19.11 6.61 -16.36
C ASN A 246 -18.25 7.87 -16.22
N ILE A 247 -18.10 8.67 -17.29
CA ILE A 247 -17.26 9.87 -17.32
C ILE A 247 -17.55 10.80 -16.13
N ARG A 248 -18.82 11.14 -15.90
CA ARG A 248 -19.20 12.08 -14.83
C ARG A 248 -18.85 11.53 -13.44
N LEU A 249 -19.14 10.26 -13.20
CA LEU A 249 -18.89 9.64 -11.90
C LEU A 249 -17.39 9.41 -11.66
N ALA A 250 -16.65 9.02 -12.70
CA ALA A 250 -15.21 8.86 -12.66
C ALA A 250 -14.50 10.18 -12.34
N ASP A 251 -14.95 11.31 -12.89
CA ASP A 251 -14.41 12.64 -12.57
C ASP A 251 -14.58 12.97 -11.08
N LYS A 252 -15.76 12.68 -10.52
CA LYS A 252 -16.06 12.88 -9.08
C LYS A 252 -15.22 11.94 -8.19
N LEU A 253 -15.08 10.67 -8.59
CA LEU A 253 -14.26 9.68 -7.88
C LEU A 253 -12.77 10.03 -7.93
N PHE A 254 -12.28 10.50 -9.07
CA PHE A 254 -10.93 11.01 -9.21
C PHE A 254 -10.72 12.24 -8.31
N TYR A 255 -11.63 13.21 -8.33
CA TYR A 255 -11.54 14.39 -7.47
C TYR A 255 -11.39 14.05 -5.98
N ILE A 256 -12.17 13.08 -5.48
CA ILE A 256 -12.08 12.65 -4.09
C ILE A 256 -10.77 11.91 -3.79
N SER A 257 -10.32 11.06 -4.71
CA SER A 257 -9.18 10.17 -4.48
C SER A 257 -7.83 10.78 -4.85
N MET A 258 -7.81 11.79 -5.71
CA MET A 258 -6.61 12.24 -6.44
C MET A 258 -5.85 11.07 -7.08
N GLY A 259 -6.59 10.08 -7.58
CA GLY A 259 -6.04 8.87 -8.18
C GLY A 259 -5.48 7.86 -7.19
N ILE A 260 -5.53 8.09 -5.87
CA ILE A 260 -5.06 7.14 -4.87
C ILE A 260 -6.15 6.05 -4.66
N PRO A 261 -5.87 4.78 -5.00
CA PRO A 261 -6.85 3.68 -4.92
C PRO A 261 -7.50 3.54 -3.55
N PHE A 262 -6.74 3.71 -2.46
CA PHE A 262 -7.26 3.62 -1.09
C PHE A 262 -8.51 4.48 -0.87
N TYR A 263 -8.53 5.72 -1.35
CA TYR A 263 -9.69 6.61 -1.12
C TYR A 263 -10.91 6.18 -1.94
N VAL A 264 -10.71 5.66 -3.15
CA VAL A 264 -11.80 5.06 -3.94
C VAL A 264 -12.38 3.86 -3.19
N MET A 265 -11.54 2.90 -2.83
CA MET A 265 -11.97 1.67 -2.15
C MET A 265 -12.63 1.97 -0.80
N LYS A 266 -12.09 2.93 -0.04
CA LYS A 266 -12.67 3.33 1.25
C LYS A 266 -14.04 3.99 1.09
N LEU A 267 -14.22 4.81 0.05
CA LEU A 267 -15.51 5.40 -0.26
C LEU A 267 -16.53 4.33 -0.66
N LEU A 268 -16.14 3.39 -1.51
CA LEU A 268 -16.98 2.27 -1.94
C LEU A 268 -17.32 1.31 -0.78
N GLU A 269 -16.40 1.09 0.16
CA GLU A 269 -16.66 0.33 1.39
C GLU A 269 -17.81 0.96 2.18
N PHE A 270 -17.75 2.27 2.41
CA PHE A 270 -18.80 2.98 3.14
C PHE A 270 -20.10 3.11 2.34
N ALA A 271 -20.02 3.32 1.03
CA ALA A 271 -21.19 3.41 0.16
C ALA A 271 -21.92 2.06 0.04
N THR A 272 -21.18 0.95 0.00
CA THR A 272 -21.73 -0.41 0.10
C THR A 272 -22.49 -0.60 1.40
N GLU A 273 -21.95 -0.07 2.51
CA GLU A 273 -22.65 -0.08 3.78
C GLU A 273 -23.96 0.73 3.73
N VAL A 274 -23.97 1.92 3.11
CA VAL A 274 -25.17 2.75 3.00
C VAL A 274 -26.22 2.10 2.10
N ALA A 275 -25.82 1.62 0.91
CA ALA A 275 -26.70 0.98 -0.06
C ALA A 275 -27.34 -0.29 0.51
N SER A 276 -26.54 -1.18 1.11
CA SER A 276 -27.05 -2.44 1.69
C SER A 276 -28.05 -2.21 2.83
N LYS A 277 -27.87 -1.16 3.65
CA LYS A 277 -28.84 -0.80 4.70
C LYS A 277 -30.18 -0.28 4.15
N LYS A 278 -30.18 0.22 2.91
CA LYS A 278 -31.39 0.66 2.21
C LYS A 278 -32.02 -0.45 1.37
N GLY A 279 -31.41 -1.64 1.32
CA GLY A 279 -31.87 -2.75 0.49
C GLY A 279 -31.62 -2.56 -1.00
N GLU A 280 -30.64 -1.72 -1.35
CA GLU A 280 -30.35 -1.36 -2.74
C GLU A 280 -29.41 -2.38 -3.39
N ASP A 281 -29.65 -2.66 -4.68
CA ASP A 281 -28.90 -3.65 -5.45
C ASP A 281 -27.76 -3.04 -6.28
N SER A 282 -27.45 -1.74 -6.07
CA SER A 282 -26.30 -1.03 -6.64
C SER A 282 -25.92 0.20 -5.79
N ILE A 283 -24.77 0.81 -6.09
CA ILE A 283 -24.33 2.07 -5.48
C ILE A 283 -24.77 3.25 -6.37
N HIS A 284 -25.39 4.25 -5.75
CA HIS A 284 -25.80 5.50 -6.40
C HIS A 284 -25.03 6.69 -5.81
N GLU A 285 -25.07 7.83 -6.49
CA GLU A 285 -24.41 9.06 -6.01
C GLU A 285 -24.87 9.46 -4.60
N SER A 286 -26.14 9.26 -4.26
CA SER A 286 -26.66 9.53 -2.90
C SER A 286 -25.98 8.65 -1.83
N HIS A 287 -25.55 7.43 -2.17
CA HIS A 287 -24.80 6.54 -1.28
C HIS A 287 -23.36 7.04 -1.10
N LEU A 288 -22.73 7.50 -2.19
CA LEU A 288 -21.38 8.07 -2.17
C LEU A 288 -21.35 9.40 -1.41
N GLU A 289 -22.38 10.24 -1.57
CA GLU A 289 -22.54 11.49 -0.84
C GLU A 289 -22.58 11.25 0.68
N GLN A 290 -23.38 10.27 1.12
CA GLN A 290 -23.49 9.88 2.53
C GLN A 290 -22.21 9.21 3.04
N ALA A 291 -21.59 8.37 2.22
CA ALA A 291 -20.34 7.69 2.54
C ALA A 291 -19.19 8.67 2.75
N LEU A 292 -19.10 9.73 1.93
CA LEU A 292 -18.04 10.72 2.01
C LEU A 292 -18.04 11.47 3.35
N LYS A 293 -19.21 11.65 3.98
CA LYS A 293 -19.33 12.26 5.32
C LYS A 293 -18.58 11.46 6.41
N LYS A 294 -18.29 10.18 6.17
CA LYS A 294 -17.50 9.31 7.07
C LYS A 294 -15.99 9.39 6.81
N ILE A 295 -15.54 10.05 5.73
CA ILE A 295 -14.13 10.16 5.35
C ILE A 295 -13.62 11.57 5.67
N GLY A 296 -12.98 11.70 6.83
CA GLY A 296 -12.21 12.89 7.18
C GLY A 296 -10.85 12.90 6.48
N GLN A 297 -10.59 13.89 5.63
CA GLN A 297 -9.27 14.10 5.01
C GLN A 297 -8.71 15.46 5.41
N VAL A 298 -8.03 15.50 6.56
CA VAL A 298 -7.48 16.75 7.14
C VAL A 298 -6.47 17.42 6.20
N SER A 299 -5.77 16.63 5.38
CA SER A 299 -4.82 17.15 4.39
C SER A 299 -5.46 17.93 3.24
N ARG A 300 -6.78 17.83 3.04
CA ARG A 300 -7.55 18.53 1.99
C ARG A 300 -8.78 19.22 2.60
N PRO A 301 -8.58 20.27 3.41
CA PRO A 301 -9.65 20.89 4.18
C PRO A 301 -10.68 21.64 3.32
N PHE A 302 -10.32 22.00 2.07
CA PHE A 302 -11.19 22.77 1.17
C PHE A 302 -11.94 21.91 0.15
N ARG A 303 -11.77 20.58 0.21
CA ARG A 303 -12.42 19.63 -0.69
C ARG A 303 -13.95 19.67 -0.49
N VAL A 304 -14.68 19.82 -1.59
CA VAL A 304 -16.17 19.76 -1.57
C VAL A 304 -16.68 18.33 -1.70
N ASN A 305 -17.99 18.14 -1.50
CA ASN A 305 -18.65 16.88 -1.84
C ASN A 305 -19.13 16.96 -3.30
N PRO A 306 -18.53 16.25 -4.26
CA PRO A 306 -18.93 16.35 -5.66
C PRO A 306 -20.25 15.61 -5.97
N PHE A 307 -20.67 14.69 -5.09
CA PHE A 307 -21.87 13.85 -5.30
C PHE A 307 -23.18 14.58 -5.00
N ASN A 308 -23.14 15.81 -4.48
CA ASN A 308 -24.30 16.68 -4.33
C ASN A 308 -24.35 17.82 -5.36
N GLN A 309 -23.53 17.75 -6.42
CA GLN A 309 -23.44 18.75 -7.47
C GLN A 309 -23.74 18.12 -8.84
N ASP A 310 -24.82 18.55 -9.48
CA ASP A 310 -25.21 18.04 -10.81
C ASP A 310 -24.27 18.54 -11.91
N ASN A 311 -23.81 19.79 -11.80
CA ASN A 311 -22.92 20.46 -12.76
C ASN A 311 -21.45 20.44 -12.27
N PHE A 312 -21.01 19.33 -11.68
CA PHE A 312 -19.63 19.18 -11.25
C PHE A 312 -18.67 19.21 -12.44
N ASP A 313 -17.70 20.12 -12.40
CA ASP A 313 -16.57 20.16 -13.34
C ASP A 313 -15.27 19.95 -12.55
N LEU A 314 -14.51 18.93 -12.97
CA LEU A 314 -13.30 18.50 -12.27
C LEU A 314 -12.22 19.59 -12.27
N ILE A 315 -12.00 20.24 -13.42
CA ILE A 315 -10.88 21.18 -13.59
C ILE A 315 -11.17 22.47 -12.82
N ASP A 316 -12.40 22.95 -12.89
CA ASP A 316 -12.85 24.12 -12.14
C ASP A 316 -12.75 23.88 -10.64
N GLU A 317 -13.17 22.72 -10.14
CA GLU A 317 -13.17 22.46 -8.71
C GLU A 317 -11.76 22.23 -8.15
N LEU A 318 -10.88 21.51 -8.88
CA LEU A 318 -9.46 21.42 -8.54
C LEU A 318 -8.78 22.80 -8.50
N SER A 319 -9.13 23.67 -9.45
CA SER A 319 -8.62 25.04 -9.50
C SER A 319 -9.10 25.88 -8.31
N ARG A 320 -10.38 25.75 -7.92
CA ARG A 320 -10.95 26.44 -6.75
C ARG A 320 -10.32 25.97 -5.44
N GLU A 321 -10.14 24.66 -5.29
CA GLU A 321 -9.49 24.08 -4.10
C GLU A 321 -8.04 24.59 -3.97
N THR A 322 -7.27 24.54 -5.05
CA THR A 322 -5.87 25.02 -5.07
C THR A 322 -5.77 26.51 -4.72
N LYS A 323 -6.67 27.34 -5.26
CA LYS A 323 -6.74 28.77 -4.92
C LYS A 323 -7.03 29.01 -3.43
N LYS A 324 -7.96 28.25 -2.84
CA LYS A 324 -8.28 28.34 -1.40
C LYS A 324 -7.08 27.92 -0.54
N GLU A 325 -6.36 26.87 -0.92
CA GLU A 325 -5.13 26.45 -0.25
C GLU A 325 -4.04 27.53 -0.28
N GLY A 326 -3.83 28.16 -1.44
CA GLY A 326 -2.89 29.26 -1.60
C GLY A 326 -3.23 30.46 -0.71
N ASN A 327 -4.50 30.88 -0.72
CA ASN A 327 -4.98 32.00 0.11
C ASN A 327 -4.84 31.70 1.61
N SER A 328 -5.16 30.48 2.04
CA SER A 328 -5.04 30.07 3.44
C SER A 328 -3.60 30.00 3.93
N LYS A 329 -2.64 29.58 3.09
CA LYS A 329 -1.22 29.63 3.45
C LYS A 329 -0.78 31.08 3.63
N THR A 330 -1.13 31.96 2.68
CA THR A 330 -0.78 33.39 2.72
C THR A 330 -1.34 34.09 3.97
N SER A 331 -2.59 33.82 4.37
CA SER A 331 -3.18 34.39 5.59
C SER A 331 -2.50 33.91 6.87
N GLN A 332 -2.19 32.61 6.99
CA GLN A 332 -1.45 32.06 8.13
C GLN A 332 -0.01 32.61 8.23
N PHE A 333 0.65 32.86 7.10
CA PHE A 333 1.97 33.51 7.08
C PHE A 333 1.88 34.98 7.53
N ALA A 334 0.85 35.72 7.14
CA ALA A 334 0.64 37.11 7.55
C ALA A 334 0.34 37.24 9.06
N GLU A 335 -0.50 36.34 9.62
CA GLU A 335 -0.79 36.31 11.06
C GLU A 335 0.44 35.97 11.92
N LYS A 336 1.28 35.02 11.47
CA LYS A 336 2.55 34.70 12.15
C LYS A 336 3.56 35.84 12.12
N GLN A 337 3.58 36.67 11.07
CA GLN A 337 4.45 37.85 11.03
C GLN A 337 3.96 38.97 11.95
N ASN A 338 2.65 39.16 12.10
CA ASN A 338 2.09 40.16 13.02
C ASN A 338 2.26 39.77 14.50
N ASN A 339 2.20 38.48 14.83
CA ASN A 339 2.42 38.00 16.20
C ASN A 339 3.90 37.96 16.62
N ARG A 340 4.86 38.10 15.69
CA ARG A 340 6.30 38.25 16.01
C ARG A 340 6.74 39.70 16.19
N LYS A 341 5.86 40.67 15.89
CA LYS A 341 6.10 42.11 16.02
C LYS A 341 5.40 42.74 17.24
N LYS A 342 4.69 41.94 18.02
CA LYS A 342 4.23 42.24 19.39
C LYS A 342 5.08 41.44 20.35
#